data_AF-A0A3A8FI08-F1
#
_entry.id   AF-A0A3A8FI08-F1
#
_cell.length_a   1.000
_cell.length_b   1.000
_cell.length_c   1.000
_cell.angle_alpha   90.00
_cell.angle_beta   90.00
_cell.angle_gamma   90.00
#
_symmetry.space_group_name_H-M   'P 1'
#
loop_
_entity.id
_entity.type
_entity.pdbx_description
1 polymer ?
#
loop_
_entity_poly.entity_id
_entity_poly.type
_entity_poly.pdbx_seq_one_letter_code
_entity_poly.pdbx_strand_id
1 'polypeptide(L)'
;MSDEDNFFAVRGEIEEKLKEIPDFKKIYTPANSAKVTELSQVTPNAQIYYRRVRKSDDAGRSSVMSLTQQWEVTICERHAASQQNDGSAVLDRAGMLTLKVLKLLSGWRPASSKRPLEMVA
;
A
#
# COMPACT_ATOMS: atom_id res chain seq x y z
N MET A 1 22.92 3.62 -7.71
CA MET A 1 21.75 3.62 -8.61
C MET A 1 21.07 4.96 -8.42
N SER A 2 20.88 5.71 -9.50
CA SER A 2 19.92 6.82 -9.47
C SER A 2 18.53 6.23 -9.22
N ASP A 3 17.60 7.03 -8.67
CA ASP A 3 16.22 6.58 -8.46
C ASP A 3 15.54 6.16 -9.78
N GLU A 4 16.02 6.68 -10.91
CA GLU A 4 15.58 6.29 -12.27
C GLU A 4 15.85 4.81 -12.60
N ASP A 5 16.88 4.19 -11.99
CA ASP A 5 17.23 2.78 -12.20
C ASP A 5 16.63 1.84 -11.15
N ASN A 6 15.87 2.37 -10.18
CA ASN A 6 15.29 1.57 -9.11
C ASN A 6 13.86 1.13 -9.44
N PHE A 7 13.72 -0.12 -9.90
CA PHE A 7 12.42 -0.73 -10.23
C PHE A 7 11.38 -0.61 -9.11
N PHE A 8 11.80 -0.58 -7.84
CA PHE A 8 10.93 -0.50 -6.67
C PHE A 8 10.89 0.89 -6.01
N ALA A 9 11.33 1.95 -6.67
CA ALA A 9 11.38 3.32 -6.10
C ALA A 9 10.01 3.77 -5.56
N VAL A 10 8.93 3.47 -6.29
CA VAL A 10 7.54 3.78 -5.89
C VAL A 10 7.18 3.21 -4.51
N ARG A 11 7.78 2.10 -4.08
CA ARG A 11 7.57 1.54 -2.72
C ARG A 11 7.93 2.53 -1.63
N GLY A 12 9.12 3.14 -1.73
CA GLY A 12 9.63 4.08 -0.75
C GLY A 12 8.78 5.35 -0.73
N GLU A 13 8.33 5.78 -1.89
CA GLU A 13 7.45 6.95 -2.00
C GLU A 13 6.07 6.68 -1.38
N ILE A 14 5.48 5.49 -1.60
CA ILE A 14 4.24 5.08 -0.91
C ILE A 14 4.47 5.01 0.61
N GLU A 15 5.60 4.48 1.06
CA GLU A 15 5.97 4.39 2.48
C GLU A 15 6.01 5.78 3.12
N GLU A 16 6.69 6.75 2.50
CA GLU A 16 6.71 8.13 3.00
C GLU A 16 5.32 8.77 2.95
N LYS A 17 4.57 8.58 1.87
CA LYS A 17 3.24 9.17 1.71
C LYS A 17 2.29 8.68 2.81
N LEU A 18 2.30 7.39 3.12
CA LEU A 18 1.44 6.79 4.15
C LEU A 18 1.72 7.31 5.58
N LYS A 19 2.90 7.92 5.84
CA LYS A 19 3.18 8.57 7.14
C LYS A 19 2.33 9.80 7.40
N GLU A 20 1.68 10.36 6.37
CA GLU A 20 0.70 11.45 6.53
C GLU A 20 -0.57 11.00 7.27
N ILE A 21 -0.78 9.69 7.45
CA ILE A 21 -1.87 9.14 8.28
C ILE A 21 -1.30 8.86 9.69
N PRO A 22 -1.53 9.75 10.66
CA PRO A 22 -0.91 9.65 11.99
C PRO A 22 -1.42 8.45 12.81
N ASP A 23 -2.55 7.86 12.40
CA ASP A 23 -3.11 6.68 13.05
C ASP A 23 -2.15 5.47 12.94
N PHE A 24 -1.35 5.35 11.87
CA PHE A 24 -0.45 4.21 11.70
C PHE A 24 0.77 4.32 12.62
N LYS A 25 0.95 3.31 13.48
CA LYS A 25 2.12 3.23 14.37
C LYS A 25 3.37 2.74 13.66
N LYS A 26 3.19 1.99 12.56
CA LYS A 26 4.28 1.41 11.79
C LYS A 26 3.84 1.24 10.33
N ILE A 27 4.80 1.40 9.43
CA ILE A 27 4.67 1.03 8.03
C ILE A 27 5.67 -0.09 7.76
N TYR A 28 5.18 -1.22 7.29
CA TYR A 28 5.99 -2.37 6.96
C TYR A 28 6.25 -2.45 5.46
N THR A 29 7.49 -2.78 5.14
CA THR A 29 7.94 -3.11 3.78
C THR A 29 8.78 -4.37 3.86
N PRO A 30 9.03 -5.07 2.74
CA PRO A 30 9.90 -6.25 2.74
C PRO A 30 11.28 -6.00 3.37
N ALA A 31 11.76 -4.76 3.37
CA ALA A 31 13.03 -4.38 3.97
C ALA A 31 13.02 -4.43 5.52
N ASN A 32 11.85 -4.29 6.16
CA ASN A 32 11.74 -4.21 7.62
C ASN A 32 10.78 -5.25 8.25
N SER A 33 10.09 -6.05 7.43
CA SER A 33 9.16 -7.09 7.89
C SER A 33 9.76 -8.49 7.99
N ALA A 34 11.00 -8.71 7.52
CA ALA A 34 11.62 -10.04 7.38
C ALA A 34 11.66 -10.89 8.67
N LYS A 35 11.65 -10.26 9.85
CA LYS A 35 11.67 -10.94 11.16
C LYS A 35 10.38 -10.75 11.97
N VAL A 36 9.36 -10.18 11.36
CA VAL A 36 8.10 -9.83 12.02
C VAL A 36 7.12 -10.97 11.84
N THR A 37 6.74 -11.61 12.95
CA THR A 37 5.62 -12.55 12.98
C THR A 37 4.30 -11.79 13.09
N GLU A 38 3.19 -12.42 12.71
CA GLU A 38 1.85 -11.84 12.87
C GLU A 38 1.59 -11.32 14.28
N LEU A 39 1.96 -12.09 15.32
CA LEU A 39 1.77 -11.69 16.72
C LEU A 39 2.65 -10.50 17.13
N SER A 40 3.85 -10.35 16.53
CA SER A 40 4.82 -9.31 16.87
C SER A 40 4.61 -7.98 16.12
N GLN A 41 3.65 -7.91 15.20
CA GLN A 41 3.36 -6.68 14.46
C GLN A 41 2.86 -5.57 15.39
N VAL A 42 3.35 -4.35 15.19
CA VAL A 42 2.83 -3.15 15.85
C VAL A 42 1.56 -2.73 15.11
N THR A 43 0.40 -2.70 15.76
CA THR A 43 -0.88 -2.32 15.16
C THR A 43 -1.47 -1.03 15.76
N PRO A 44 -2.21 -0.21 14.98
CA PRO A 44 -2.45 -0.32 13.53
C PRO A 44 -1.17 -0.14 12.70
N ASN A 45 -1.06 -0.88 11.60
CA ASN A 45 -0.02 -0.69 10.59
C ASN A 45 -0.57 -0.78 9.16
N ALA A 46 0.22 -0.26 8.23
CA ALA A 46 0.08 -0.51 6.80
C ALA A 46 1.28 -1.32 6.30
N GLN A 47 1.06 -2.23 5.37
CA GLN A 47 2.10 -3.07 4.76
C GLN A 47 2.10 -2.88 3.26
N ILE A 48 3.27 -2.65 2.66
CA ILE A 48 3.41 -2.37 1.24
C ILE A 48 4.11 -3.53 0.56
N TYR A 49 3.45 -4.16 -0.40
CA TYR A 49 3.99 -5.27 -1.18
C TYR A 49 3.93 -4.99 -2.67
N TYR A 50 4.97 -5.44 -3.38
CA TYR A 50 4.90 -5.56 -4.82
C TYR A 50 4.01 -6.75 -5.17
N ARG A 51 2.96 -6.52 -5.95
CA ARG A 51 2.02 -7.57 -6.34
C ARG A 51 2.47 -8.26 -7.62
N ARG A 52 2.64 -7.49 -8.70
CA ARG A 52 2.99 -7.99 -10.05
C ARG A 52 3.18 -6.84 -11.04
N VAL A 53 3.72 -7.16 -12.22
CA VAL A 53 3.56 -6.34 -13.43
C VAL A 53 2.46 -6.94 -14.30
N ARG A 54 1.64 -6.08 -14.90
CA ARG A 54 0.59 -6.44 -15.85
C ARG A 54 0.80 -5.69 -17.16
N LYS A 55 0.46 -6.32 -18.28
CA LYS A 55 0.25 -5.60 -19.54
C LYS A 55 -0.98 -4.71 -19.35
N SER A 56 -0.88 -3.44 -19.72
CA SER A 56 -2.03 -2.53 -19.79
C SER A 56 -2.61 -2.58 -21.20
N ASP A 57 -3.94 -2.64 -21.29
CA ASP A 57 -4.64 -2.82 -22.58
C ASP A 57 -4.40 -1.65 -23.54
N ASP A 58 -4.30 -2.03 -24.81
CA ASP A 58 -4.01 -1.16 -25.94
C ASP A 58 -5.30 -0.49 -26.43
N ALA A 59 -5.65 0.64 -25.81
CA ALA A 59 -6.74 1.48 -26.28
C ALA A 59 -6.29 2.29 -27.51
N GLY A 60 -6.08 1.60 -28.64
CA GLY A 60 -6.07 2.21 -29.97
C GLY A 60 -4.73 2.20 -30.72
N ARG A 61 -4.67 1.36 -31.76
CA ARG A 61 -3.87 1.53 -33.00
C ARG A 61 -2.40 1.98 -32.83
N SER A 62 -1.70 1.59 -31.77
CA SER A 62 -0.26 1.82 -31.68
C SER A 62 0.45 0.50 -31.37
N SER A 63 1.57 0.24 -32.04
CA SER A 63 2.42 -0.95 -31.83
C SER A 63 3.12 -0.97 -30.47
N VAL A 64 2.66 -0.19 -29.48
CA VAL A 64 3.33 0.03 -28.19
C VAL A 64 2.63 -0.75 -27.10
N MET A 65 3.28 -1.82 -26.64
CA MET A 65 2.89 -2.56 -25.45
C MET A 65 3.28 -1.79 -24.18
N SER A 66 2.32 -1.51 -23.30
CA SER A 66 2.58 -0.88 -22.01
C SER A 66 2.56 -1.90 -20.87
N LEU A 67 3.45 -1.70 -19.90
CA LEU A 67 3.53 -2.49 -18.67
C LEU A 67 3.23 -1.58 -17.48
N THR A 68 2.42 -2.09 -16.55
CA THR A 68 1.99 -1.39 -15.34
C THR A 68 2.42 -2.20 -14.11
N GLN A 69 3.12 -1.56 -13.19
CA GLN A 69 3.40 -2.14 -11.87
C GLN A 69 2.17 -2.04 -10.98
N GLN A 70 1.86 -3.11 -10.26
CA GLN A 70 0.80 -3.14 -9.26
C GLN A 70 1.40 -3.32 -7.87
N TRP A 71 0.97 -2.44 -6.98
CA TRP A 71 1.33 -2.42 -5.57
C TRP A 71 0.12 -2.77 -4.72
N GLU A 72 0.37 -3.44 -3.61
CA GLU A 72 -0.64 -3.77 -2.60
C GLU A 72 -0.31 -3.03 -1.32
N VAL A 73 -1.34 -2.40 -0.72
CA VAL A 73 -1.26 -1.79 0.60
C VAL A 73 -2.25 -2.51 1.50
N THR A 74 -1.75 -3.32 2.43
CA THR A 74 -2.55 -4.10 3.36
C THR A 74 -2.66 -3.37 4.69
N ILE A 75 -3.87 -3.21 5.22
CA ILE A 75 -4.10 -2.55 6.52
C ILE A 75 -4.30 -3.62 7.59
N CYS A 76 -3.52 -3.56 8.65
CA CYS A 76 -3.60 -4.50 9.76
C CYS A 76 -3.97 -3.77 11.04
N GLU A 77 -5.10 -4.17 11.63
CA GLU A 77 -5.56 -3.68 12.92
C GLU A 77 -5.75 -4.85 13.90
N ARG A 78 -5.37 -4.62 15.15
CA ARG A 78 -5.66 -5.53 16.26
C ARG A 78 -6.16 -4.68 17.43
N HIS A 79 -7.35 -5.01 17.91
CA HIS A 79 -7.88 -4.40 19.13
C HIS A 79 -7.90 -5.45 20.24
N ALA A 80 -7.17 -5.22 21.34
CA ALA A 80 -7.10 -6.18 22.44
C ALA A 80 -8.49 -6.48 23.05
N ALA A 81 -9.41 -5.51 23.04
CA ALA A 81 -10.76 -5.69 23.57
C ALA A 81 -11.71 -6.50 22.65
N SER A 82 -11.38 -6.67 21.35
CA SER A 82 -12.24 -7.43 20.44
C SER A 82 -12.14 -8.94 20.63
N GLN A 83 -11.16 -9.41 21.40
CA GLN A 83 -11.04 -10.80 21.83
C GLN A 83 -12.07 -11.15 22.91
N GLN A 84 -12.69 -10.16 23.58
CA GLN A 84 -13.55 -10.40 24.73
C GLN A 84 -15.06 -10.22 24.47
N ASN A 85 -15.53 -9.32 23.58
CA ASN A 85 -17.00 -9.14 23.40
C ASN A 85 -17.50 -8.51 22.08
N ASP A 86 -16.68 -7.85 21.25
CA ASP A 86 -17.17 -7.23 20.01
C ASP A 86 -16.09 -7.17 18.90
N GLY A 87 -16.23 -8.04 17.90
CA GLY A 87 -15.33 -8.13 16.75
C GLY A 87 -15.57 -7.03 15.69
N SER A 88 -16.73 -6.35 15.73
CA SER A 88 -17.11 -5.37 14.71
C SER A 88 -16.23 -4.12 14.74
N ALA A 89 -15.84 -3.66 15.93
CA ALA A 89 -15.01 -2.48 16.12
C ALA A 89 -13.63 -2.57 15.43
N VAL A 90 -13.02 -3.76 15.34
CA VAL A 90 -11.76 -3.96 14.59
C VAL A 90 -11.98 -3.78 13.10
N LEU A 91 -13.07 -4.35 12.59
CA LEU A 91 -13.41 -4.28 11.16
C LEU A 91 -13.75 -2.85 10.75
N ASP A 92 -14.53 -2.14 11.55
CA ASP A 92 -14.86 -0.73 11.30
C ASP A 92 -13.61 0.15 11.28
N ARG A 93 -12.69 -0.08 12.22
CA ARG A 93 -11.44 0.68 12.27
C ARG A 93 -10.52 0.35 11.10
N ALA A 94 -10.40 -0.92 10.72
CA ALA A 94 -9.66 -1.33 9.53
C ALA A 94 -10.27 -0.73 8.25
N GLY A 95 -11.60 -0.71 8.14
CA GLY A 95 -12.33 -0.08 7.03
C GLY A 95 -12.10 1.43 6.96
N MET A 96 -12.16 2.12 8.10
CA MET A 96 -11.86 3.56 8.19
C MET A 96 -10.43 3.87 7.74
N LEU A 97 -9.44 3.12 8.24
CA LEU A 97 -8.03 3.29 7.85
C LEU A 97 -7.83 3.00 6.35
N THR A 98 -8.51 1.99 5.82
CA THR A 98 -8.51 1.68 4.38
C THR A 98 -9.05 2.85 3.56
N LEU A 99 -10.16 3.46 3.98
CA LEU A 99 -10.70 4.64 3.30
C LEU A 99 -9.75 5.85 3.36
N LYS A 100 -9.05 6.07 4.49
CA LYS A 100 -8.03 7.12 4.59
C LYS A 100 -6.90 6.88 3.58
N VAL A 101 -6.41 5.64 3.48
CA VAL A 101 -5.37 5.25 2.52
C VAL A 101 -5.84 5.45 1.08
N LEU A 102 -7.05 4.99 0.75
CA LEU A 102 -7.60 5.17 -0.60
C LEU A 102 -7.71 6.66 -0.97
N LYS A 103 -8.23 7.51 -0.08
CA LYS A 103 -8.30 8.96 -0.30
C LYS A 103 -6.92 9.60 -0.47
N LEU A 104 -5.91 9.11 0.23
CA LEU A 104 -4.56 9.66 0.19
C LEU A 104 -3.80 9.28 -1.08
N LEU A 105 -3.92 8.02 -1.50
CA LEU A 105 -3.11 7.46 -2.59
C LEU A 105 -3.80 7.56 -3.96
N SER A 106 -5.13 7.51 -4.02
CA SER A 106 -5.85 7.52 -5.31
C SER A 106 -5.67 8.87 -6.01
N GLY A 107 -5.16 8.84 -7.24
CA GLY A 107 -4.88 10.04 -8.02
C GLY A 107 -3.58 10.77 -7.63
N TRP A 108 -2.89 10.34 -6.57
CA TRP A 108 -1.55 10.85 -6.28
C TRP A 108 -0.54 10.25 -7.25
N ARG A 109 0.38 11.08 -7.76
CA ARG A 109 1.47 10.64 -8.65
C ARG A 109 2.81 10.61 -7.90
N PRO A 110 3.33 9.40 -7.59
CA PRO A 110 4.71 9.24 -7.14
C PRO A 110 5.69 9.84 -8.16
N ALA A 111 6.80 10.43 -7.72
CA ALA A 111 7.83 11.00 -8.59
C ALA A 111 8.41 9.96 -9.55
N SER A 112 8.61 8.73 -9.07
CA SER A 112 9.11 7.61 -9.89
C SER A 112 8.02 6.96 -10.76
N SER A 113 6.77 7.44 -10.74
CA SER A 113 5.68 6.92 -11.55
C SER A 113 5.32 7.85 -12.72
N LYS A 114 5.21 7.28 -13.92
CA LYS A 114 4.76 8.02 -15.11
C LYS A 114 3.30 8.45 -15.03
N ARG A 115 2.47 7.75 -14.25
CA ARG A 115 1.03 7.99 -14.10
C ARG A 115 0.62 8.03 -12.61
N PRO A 116 -0.48 8.72 -12.27
CA PRO A 116 -1.05 8.63 -10.93
C PRO A 116 -1.35 7.19 -10.50
N LEU A 117 -1.37 6.93 -9.20
CA LEU A 117 -1.86 5.67 -8.68
C LEU A 117 -3.37 5.58 -8.86
N GLU A 118 -3.81 4.40 -9.27
CA GLU A 118 -5.22 4.07 -9.48
C GLU A 118 -5.55 2.82 -8.66
N MET A 119 -6.75 2.78 -8.09
CA MET A 119 -7.25 1.58 -7.43
C MET A 119 -7.54 0.51 -8.49
N VAL A 120 -6.96 -0.66 -8.31
CA VAL A 120 -7.22 -1.82 -9.17
C VAL A 120 -8.18 -2.76 -8.45
N ALA A 121 -9.36 -2.96 -9.02
CA ALA A 121 -10.31 -3.99 -8.59
C ALA A 121 -9.89 -5.38 -9.12
#